data_AF-A0A8J4FLY2-F1
#
_entry.id   AF-A0A8J4FLY2-F1
#
_cell.length_a   1.000
_cell.length_b   1.000
_cell.length_c   1.000
_cell.angle_alpha   90.00
_cell.angle_beta   90.00
_cell.angle_gamma   90.00
#
_symmetry.space_group_name_H-M   'P 1'
#
loop_
_entity.id
_entity.type
_entity.pdbx_description
1 polymer ?
#
loop_
_entity_poly.entity_id
_entity_poly.type
_entity_poly.pdbx_seq_one_letter_code
_entity_poly.pdbx_strand_id
1 'polypeptide(L)'
;MNLLLLLWVMVGGFLVNPESMPAALAWLRYANPLSYAFETLFANQVKGTRFVFDVAGYAKVDDVTGELFMSALGLSPKHALRDVAVLTGFYGGFVLGALFLTWASGSGARRRRTWHRHRHRHQVQ
;
A
#
# COMPACT_ATOMS: atom_id res chain seq x y z
N MET A 1 2.62 -17.26 10.48
CA MET A 1 3.23 -15.93 10.69
C MET A 1 3.43 -15.28 9.32
N ASN A 2 2.91 -14.07 9.08
CA ASN A 2 2.91 -13.47 7.73
C ASN A 2 4.10 -12.53 7.54
N LEU A 3 5.30 -13.10 7.29
CA LEU A 3 6.57 -12.36 7.14
C LEU A 3 6.54 -11.29 6.03
N LEU A 4 5.68 -11.49 5.03
CA LEU A 4 5.50 -10.56 3.93
C LEU A 4 5.06 -9.17 4.42
N LEU A 5 4.14 -9.10 5.39
CA LEU A 5 3.67 -7.82 5.92
C LEU A 5 4.76 -7.07 6.68
N LEU A 6 5.62 -7.80 7.41
CA LEU A 6 6.76 -7.20 8.12
C LEU A 6 7.77 -6.59 7.14
N LEU A 7 8.05 -7.28 6.03
CA LEU A 7 8.89 -6.75 4.96
C LEU A 7 8.29 -5.47 4.35
N TRP A 8 6.98 -5.46 4.10
CA TRP A 8 6.29 -4.28 3.57
C TRP A 8 6.28 -3.10 4.55
N VAL A 9 6.19 -3.34 5.87
CA VAL A 9 6.31 -2.26 6.87
C VAL A 9 7.72 -1.69 6.90
N MET A 10 8.75 -2.54 6.79
CA MET A 10 10.15 -2.10 6.76
C MET A 10 10.43 -1.16 5.58
N VAL A 11 10.01 -1.57 4.37
CA VAL A 11 10.21 -0.79 3.14
C VAL A 11 9.19 0.36 3.00
N GLY A 12 8.14 0.36 3.84
CA GLY A 12 7.06 1.34 3.86
C GLY A 12 7.41 2.70 4.46
N GLY A 13 8.66 2.93 4.86
CA GLY A 13 9.08 4.19 5.49
C GLY A 13 8.87 4.26 7.00
N PHE A 14 8.36 3.17 7.62
CA PHE A 14 8.16 3.10 9.07
C PHE A 14 9.46 2.80 9.82
N LEU A 15 10.27 1.84 9.34
CA LEU A 15 11.53 1.44 10.01
C LEU A 15 12.77 2.03 9.36
N VAL A 16 12.72 2.31 8.06
CA VAL A 16 13.86 2.79 7.27
C VAL A 16 13.45 4.08 6.59
N ASN A 17 14.26 5.13 6.74
CA ASN A 17 14.02 6.41 6.07
C ASN A 17 14.05 6.19 4.54
N PRO A 18 12.97 6.53 3.81
CA PRO A 18 12.89 6.33 2.36
C PRO A 18 14.02 7.00 1.56
N GLU A 19 14.52 8.14 2.02
CA GLU A 19 15.61 8.88 1.36
C GLU A 19 16.97 8.18 1.50
N SER A 20 17.11 7.33 2.52
CA SER A 20 18.33 6.55 2.76
C SER A 20 18.36 5.19 2.04
N MET A 21 17.26 4.79 1.37
CA MET A 21 17.19 3.49 0.71
C MET A 21 18.00 3.45 -0.59
N PRO A 22 18.74 2.35 -0.86
CA PRO A 22 19.38 2.16 -2.15
C PRO A 22 18.34 2.07 -3.26
N ALA A 23 18.64 2.61 -4.44
CA ALA A 23 17.71 2.68 -5.58
C ALA A 23 17.12 1.31 -5.97
N ALA A 24 17.90 0.23 -5.81
CA ALA A 24 17.46 -1.14 -6.07
C ALA A 24 16.28 -1.60 -5.19
N LEU A 25 16.10 -1.00 -4.00
CA LEU A 25 15.02 -1.31 -3.08
C LEU A 25 13.98 -0.19 -3.00
N ALA A 26 14.37 1.05 -3.31
CA ALA A 26 13.48 2.21 -3.22
C ALA A 26 12.20 2.06 -4.04
N TRP A 27 12.26 1.40 -5.21
CA TRP A 27 11.09 1.23 -6.07
C TRP A 27 9.99 0.35 -5.44
N LEU A 28 10.35 -0.57 -4.54
CA LEU A 28 9.38 -1.43 -3.83
C LEU A 28 8.40 -0.60 -3.01
N ARG A 29 8.81 0.59 -2.55
CA ARG A 29 7.95 1.53 -1.85
C ARG A 29 6.71 1.88 -2.67
N TYR A 30 6.84 2.02 -3.99
CA TYR A 30 5.74 2.40 -4.89
C TYR A 30 4.79 1.23 -5.20
N ALA A 31 5.28 0.00 -5.11
CA ALA A 31 4.43 -1.20 -5.24
C ALA A 31 3.67 -1.52 -3.93
N ASN A 32 4.04 -0.88 -2.83
CA ASN A 32 3.53 -1.15 -1.50
C ASN A 32 2.38 -0.21 -1.09
N PRO A 33 1.12 -0.68 -1.01
CA PRO A 33 0.02 0.16 -0.53
C PRO A 33 0.21 0.63 0.91
N LEU A 34 0.95 -0.09 1.76
CA LEU A 34 1.21 0.31 3.14
C LEU A 34 2.09 1.56 3.23
N SER A 35 2.99 1.80 2.26
CA SER A 35 3.81 3.03 2.20
C SER A 35 2.94 4.29 2.14
N TYR A 36 1.95 4.26 1.26
CA TYR A 36 1.02 5.37 1.02
C TYR A 36 0.07 5.57 2.20
N ALA A 37 -0.44 4.48 2.77
CA ALA A 37 -1.27 4.52 3.96
C ALA A 37 -0.51 5.11 5.15
N PHE A 38 0.75 4.69 5.37
CA PHE A 38 1.58 5.20 6.45
C PHE A 38 1.88 6.69 6.29
N GLU A 39 2.32 7.14 5.11
CA GLU A 39 2.61 8.56 4.86
C GLU A 39 1.36 9.44 5.06
N THR A 40 0.18 8.97 4.61
CA THR A 40 -1.10 9.66 4.82
C THR A 40 -1.50 9.74 6.29
N LEU A 41 -1.47 8.62 7.01
CA LEU A 41 -1.88 8.55 8.41
C LEU A 41 -0.95 9.39 9.28
N PHE A 42 0.35 9.31 9.02
CA PHE A 42 1.35 10.08 9.74
C PHE A 42 1.18 11.59 9.47
N ALA A 43 0.99 11.99 8.20
CA ALA A 43 0.70 13.37 7.84
C ALA A 43 -0.53 13.89 8.59
N ASN A 44 -1.60 13.09 8.65
CA ASN A 44 -2.82 13.47 9.37
C ASN A 44 -2.58 13.60 10.89
N GLN A 45 -1.75 12.74 11.47
CA GLN A 45 -1.45 12.76 12.90
C GLN A 45 -0.60 13.95 13.31
N VAL A 46 0.36 14.36 12.49
CA VAL A 46 1.31 15.44 12.83
C VAL A 46 0.87 16.81 12.34
N LYS A 47 -0.18 16.90 11.51
CA LYS A 47 -0.68 18.15 10.94
C LYS A 47 -1.04 19.15 12.03
N GLY A 48 -0.39 20.31 12.03
CA GLY A 48 -0.64 21.38 13.01
C GLY A 48 -0.18 21.06 14.44
N THR A 49 0.57 19.96 14.63
CA THR A 49 1.18 19.63 15.93
C THR A 49 2.55 20.29 16.05
N ARG A 50 2.95 20.57 17.30
CA ARG A 50 4.26 21.13 17.66
C ARG A 50 4.91 20.22 18.69
N PHE A 51 6.19 19.93 18.48
CA PHE A 51 6.98 19.05 19.31
C PHE A 51 8.03 19.84 20.08
N VAL A 52 8.26 19.41 21.31
CA VAL A 52 9.38 19.86 22.14
C VAL A 52 10.30 18.66 22.30
N PHE A 53 11.55 18.81 21.87
CA PHE A 53 12.56 17.77 22.03
C PHE A 53 13.47 18.15 23.19
N ASP A 54 13.29 17.42 24.29
CA ASP A 54 14.11 17.54 25.50
C ASP A 54 14.79 16.19 25.76
N VAL A 55 16.04 16.08 25.30
CA VAL A 55 16.84 14.86 25.37
C VAL A 55 18.09 15.16 26.19
N ALA A 56 18.32 14.36 27.23
CA ALA A 56 19.49 14.52 28.10
C ALA A 56 20.80 14.46 27.28
N GLY A 57 21.64 15.47 27.44
CA GLY A 57 22.92 15.59 26.71
C GLY A 57 22.84 16.33 25.38
N TYR A 58 21.66 16.80 24.96
CA TYR A 58 21.48 17.64 23.77
C TYR A 58 20.82 18.98 24.12
N ALA A 59 21.02 19.99 23.27
CA ALA A 59 20.33 21.26 23.43
C ALA A 59 18.82 21.06 23.21
N LYS A 60 18.01 21.56 24.15
CA LYS A 60 16.54 21.53 24.03
C LYS A 60 16.12 22.31 22.79
N VAL A 61 15.28 21.71 21.97
CA VAL A 61 14.69 22.36 20.79
C VAL A 61 13.19 22.48 21.00
N ASP A 62 12.73 23.72 21.12
CA ASP A 62 11.33 24.07 21.24
C ASP A 62 10.71 24.37 19.86
N ASP A 63 9.39 24.19 19.77
CA ASP A 63 8.55 24.57 18.63
C ASP A 63 8.87 23.90 17.28
N VAL A 64 9.25 22.62 17.31
CA VAL A 64 9.45 21.86 16.07
C VAL A 64 8.10 21.52 15.45
N THR A 65 7.84 21.99 14.24
CA THR A 65 6.59 21.69 13.53
C THR A 65 6.51 20.22 13.12
N GLY A 66 5.30 19.65 13.16
CA GLY A 66 5.08 18.28 12.73
C GLY A 66 5.47 18.03 11.28
N GLU A 67 5.36 19.04 10.42
CA GLU A 67 5.81 18.98 9.03
C GLU A 67 7.34 18.88 8.93
N LEU A 68 8.08 19.61 9.76
CA LEU A 68 9.55 19.51 9.82
C LEU A 68 9.99 18.15 10.35
N PHE A 69 9.31 17.65 11.40
CA PHE A 69 9.55 16.30 11.92
C PHE A 69 9.30 15.23 10.85
N MET A 70 8.20 15.35 10.10
CA MET A 70 7.87 14.43 9.01
C MET A 70 8.92 14.46 7.89
N SER A 71 9.41 15.65 7.51
CA SER A 71 10.48 15.79 6.52
C SER A 71 11.80 15.19 7.00
N ALA A 72 12.13 15.27 8.30
CA ALA A 72 13.32 14.61 8.85
C ALA A 72 13.26 13.07 8.75
N LEU A 73 12.07 12.48 8.67
CA LEU A 73 11.86 11.04 8.46
C LEU A 73 11.85 10.63 6.98
N GLY A 74 12.07 11.58 6.06
CA GLY A 74 12.00 11.34 4.61
C GLY A 74 10.56 11.17 4.09
N LEU A 75 9.58 11.70 4.82
CA LEU A 75 8.16 11.70 4.45
C LEU A 75 7.72 13.12 4.06
N SER A 76 6.74 13.25 3.17
CA SER A 76 6.29 14.56 2.68
C SER A 76 4.82 14.83 3.01
N PRO A 77 4.51 15.86 3.83
CA PRO A 77 3.12 16.22 4.13
C PRO A 77 2.35 16.71 2.91
N LYS A 78 3.05 17.18 1.86
CA LYS A 78 2.44 17.65 0.59
C LYS A 78 1.85 16.51 -0.24
N HIS A 79 2.27 15.27 0.02
CA HIS A 79 1.85 14.11 -0.76
C HIS A 79 0.58 13.42 -0.24
N ALA A 80 0.06 13.79 0.94
CA ALA A 80 -1.04 13.07 1.58
C ALA A 80 -2.27 12.87 0.66
N LEU A 81 -2.69 13.88 -0.10
CA LEU A 81 -3.81 13.73 -1.04
C LEU A 81 -3.48 12.81 -2.22
N ARG A 82 -2.26 12.89 -2.76
CA ARG A 82 -1.79 11.99 -3.81
C ARG A 82 -1.79 10.55 -3.30
N ASP A 83 -1.32 10.34 -2.08
CA ASP A 83 -1.18 9.01 -1.50
C ASP A 83 -2.55 8.36 -1.24
N VAL A 84 -3.55 9.13 -0.80
CA VAL A 84 -4.95 8.68 -0.72
C VAL A 84 -5.51 8.29 -2.09
N ALA A 85 -5.23 9.10 -3.13
CA ALA A 85 -5.68 8.80 -4.48
C ALA A 85 -5.05 7.50 -5.02
N VAL A 86 -3.75 7.31 -4.80
CA VAL A 86 -3.04 6.07 -5.16
C VAL A 86 -3.61 4.87 -4.40
N LEU A 87 -3.91 5.03 -3.11
CA LEU A 87 -4.50 3.96 -2.30
C LEU A 87 -5.89 3.55 -2.80
N THR A 88 -6.69 4.53 -3.21
CA THR A 88 -8.00 4.31 -3.84
C THR A 88 -7.84 3.57 -5.17
N GLY A 89 -6.82 3.93 -5.96
CA GLY A 89 -6.44 3.24 -7.19
C GLY A 89 -6.05 1.78 -6.97
N PHE A 90 -5.22 1.48 -5.95
CA PHE A 90 -4.88 0.11 -5.57
C PHE A 90 -6.12 -0.71 -5.21
N TYR A 91 -7.00 -0.16 -4.36
CA TYR A 91 -8.25 -0.82 -3.99
C TYR A 91 -9.11 -1.14 -5.21
N GLY A 92 -9.34 -0.15 -6.08
CA GLY A 92 -10.08 -0.33 -7.32
C GLY A 92 -9.44 -1.38 -8.24
N GLY A 93 -8.12 -1.34 -8.38
CA GLY A 93 -7.36 -2.31 -9.18
C GLY A 93 -7.49 -3.75 -8.68
N PHE A 94 -7.42 -3.97 -7.36
CA PHE A 94 -7.60 -5.29 -6.77
C PHE A 94 -9.04 -5.81 -6.95
N VAL A 95 -10.04 -4.95 -6.76
CA VAL A 95 -11.46 -5.30 -6.96
C VAL A 95 -11.71 -5.68 -8.42
N LEU A 96 -11.26 -4.85 -9.37
CA LEU A 96 -11.40 -5.13 -10.79
C LEU A 96 -10.66 -6.39 -11.21
N GLY A 97 -9.44 -6.61 -10.69
CA GLY A 97 -8.67 -7.83 -10.93
C GLY A 97 -9.40 -9.08 -10.44
N ALA A 98 -10.00 -9.03 -9.24
CA ALA A 98 -10.79 -10.14 -8.70
C ALA A 98 -12.04 -10.42 -9.54
N LEU A 99 -12.76 -9.38 -9.96
CA LEU A 99 -13.92 -9.50 -10.85
C LEU A 99 -13.53 -10.10 -12.21
N PHE A 100 -12.40 -9.66 -12.78
CA PHE A 100 -11.89 -10.21 -14.03
C PHE A 100 -11.52 -11.68 -13.91
N LEU A 101 -10.80 -12.08 -12.86
CA LEU A 101 -10.41 -13.46 -12.61
C LEU A 101 -11.63 -14.38 -12.41
N THR A 102 -12.65 -13.92 -11.68
CA THR A 102 -13.88 -14.69 -11.48
C THR A 102 -14.70 -14.80 -12.77
N TRP A 103 -14.76 -13.75 -13.59
CA TRP A 103 -15.38 -13.79 -14.91
C TRP A 103 -14.66 -14.76 -15.87
N ALA A 104 -13.32 -14.72 -15.90
CA ALA A 104 -12.50 -15.62 -16.71
C ALA A 104 -12.64 -17.09 -16.29
N SER A 105 -12.66 -17.36 -14.99
CA SER A 105 -12.89 -18.72 -14.47
C SER A 105 -14.32 -19.23 -14.72
N GLY A 106 -15.33 -18.36 -14.52
CA GLY A 106 -16.73 -18.71 -14.72
C GLY A 106 -17.16 -18.89 -16.18
N SER A 107 -16.49 -18.22 -17.11
CA SER A 107 -16.68 -18.42 -18.56
C SER A 107 -16.08 -19.75 -19.03
N GLY A 108 -14.93 -20.16 -18.49
CA GLY A 108 -14.33 -21.49 -18.74
C GLY A 108 -15.19 -22.66 -18.22
N ALA A 109 -15.77 -22.51 -17.02
CA ALA A 109 -16.64 -23.53 -16.43
C ALA A 109 -17.96 -23.72 -17.19
N ARG A 110 -18.56 -22.63 -17.70
CA ARG A 110 -19.78 -22.68 -18.54
C ARG A 110 -19.55 -23.43 -19.85
N ARG A 111 -18.37 -23.30 -20.45
CA ARG A 111 -18.02 -23.94 -21.74
C ARG A 111 -17.80 -25.45 -21.64
N ARG A 112 -17.33 -25.96 -20.49
CA ARG A 112 -17.16 -27.42 -20.25
C ARG A 112 -18.49 -28.12 -19.96
N ARG A 113 -19.42 -27.45 -19.26
CA ARG A 113 -20.73 -28.03 -18.87
C ARG A 113 -21.67 -28.24 -20.06
N THR A 114 -21.61 -27.38 -21.07
CA THR A 114 -22.41 -27.53 -22.31
C THR A 114 -21.91 -28.69 -23.18
N TRP A 115 -20.59 -28.94 -23.22
CA TRP A 115 -20.00 -30.06 -23.96
C TRP A 115 -20.41 -31.43 -23.41
N HIS A 116 -20.39 -31.61 -22.08
CA HIS A 116 -20.86 -32.86 -21.46
C HIS A 116 -22.36 -33.12 -21.69
N ARG A 117 -23.19 -32.06 -21.74
CA ARG A 117 -24.63 -32.18 -21.96
C ARG A 117 -24.99 -32.61 -23.40
N HIS A 118 -24.17 -32.24 -24.38
CA HIS A 118 -24.33 -32.71 -25.76
C HIS A 118 -23.89 -34.16 -25.95
N ARG A 119 -22.80 -34.60 -25.29
CA ARG A 119 -22.33 -35.99 -25.39
C ARG A 119 -23.33 -37.02 -24.84
N HIS A 120 -24.03 -36.71 -23.75
CA HIS A 120 -25.04 -37.62 -23.20
C HIS A 120 -26.30 -37.71 -24.05
N ARG A 121 -26.62 -36.73 -24.90
CA ARG A 121 -27.78 -36.81 -25.80
C ARG A 121 -27.58 -37.71 -27.01
N HIS A 122 -26.33 -37.99 -27.39
CA HIS A 122 -26.02 -38.87 -28.54
C HIS A 122 -25.81 -40.35 -28.16
N GLN A 123 -25.88 -40.70 -26.88
CA GLN A 123 -25.76 -42.10 -26.41
C GLN A 123 -27.09 -42.74 -25.99
N VAL A 124 -28.21 -42.03 -26.15
CA VAL A 124 -29.56 -42.50 -25.76
C VAL A 124 -30.50 -42.58 -26.98
N GLN A 125 -29.94 -42.57 -28.19
CA GLN A 125 -30.63 -42.87 -29.44
C GLN A 125 -29.91 -44.04 -30.10
#